data_AF-A0ABD0Y930-F1
#
_entry.id   AF-A0ABD0Y930-F1
#
_cell.length_a   1.000
_cell.length_b   1.000
_cell.length_c   1.000
_cell.angle_alpha   90.00
_cell.angle_beta   90.00
_cell.angle_gamma   90.00
#
_symmetry.space_group_name_H-M   'P 1'
#
loop_
_entity.id
_entity.type
_entity.pdbx_description
1 polymer ?
#
loop_
_entity_poly.entity_id
_entity_poly.type
_entity_poly.pdbx_seq_one_letter_code
_entity_poly.pdbx_strand_id
1 'polypeptide(L)'
;MEVVLVTQDCNKQPICHGGEKIIAELRYRDTSQRLVPISVNDEGEGSYTMSFTPDSPGNLSLSVLVQNEHIQGSPYKVNVFTFQPHSGVFHCCTFCSSGGSKNVICGCGGKMPGGYKGCGHGHVGHPGRRHWSCCGNVLQNSECNRPIVYQFSL
;
A
#
# COMPACT_ATOMS: atom_id res chain seq x y z
N MET A 1 1.07 7.01 -8.77
CA MET A 1 1.93 5.89 -9.21
C MET A 1 2.42 6.22 -10.59
N GLU A 2 3.67 5.88 -10.91
CA GLU A 2 4.32 6.25 -12.18
C GLU A 2 4.86 4.99 -12.87
N VAL A 3 4.70 4.92 -14.18
CA VAL A 3 5.20 3.84 -15.04
C VAL A 3 5.93 4.47 -16.21
N VAL A 4 7.15 4.01 -16.47
CA VAL A 4 7.96 4.46 -17.61
C VAL A 4 7.83 3.46 -18.75
N LEU A 5 7.41 3.94 -19.92
CA LEU A 5 7.41 3.21 -21.18
C LEU A 5 8.64 3.63 -21.98
N VAL A 6 9.50 2.67 -22.32
CA VAL A 6 10.65 2.89 -23.20
C VAL A 6 10.36 2.26 -24.55
N THR A 7 10.47 3.04 -25.62
CA THR A 7 10.31 2.55 -26.99
C THR A 7 11.63 1.98 -27.50
N GLN A 8 11.54 0.86 -28.22
CA GLN A 8 12.69 0.17 -28.80
C GLN A 8 12.45 -0.10 -30.29
N ASP A 9 13.52 -0.07 -31.08
CA ASP A 9 13.49 -0.46 -32.48
C ASP A 9 13.39 -1.99 -32.66
N CYS A 10 13.35 -2.45 -33.91
CA CYS A 10 13.31 -3.89 -34.23
C CYS A 10 14.54 -4.67 -33.75
N ASN A 11 15.64 -3.98 -33.37
CA ASN A 11 16.86 -4.54 -32.83
C ASN A 11 16.93 -4.45 -31.30
N LYS A 12 15.85 -4.03 -30.62
CA LYS A 12 15.77 -3.77 -29.18
C LYS A 12 16.66 -2.62 -28.70
N GLN A 13 17.10 -1.74 -29.60
CA GLN A 13 17.80 -0.52 -29.21
C GLN A 13 16.80 0.57 -28.84
N PRO A 14 17.08 1.37 -27.80
CA PRO A 14 16.23 2.49 -27.43
C PRO A 14 16.15 3.50 -28.58
N ILE A 15 14.95 3.99 -28.86
CA ILE A 15 14.74 5.02 -29.88
C ILE A 15 15.15 6.37 -29.27
N CYS A 16 15.99 7.14 -29.95
CA CYS A 16 16.53 8.40 -29.41
C CYS A 16 15.62 9.62 -29.61
N HIS A 17 14.36 9.43 -30.01
CA HIS A 17 13.43 10.54 -30.24
C HIS A 17 12.03 10.17 -29.74
N GLY A 18 11.34 11.15 -29.14
CA GLY A 18 9.92 11.06 -28.75
C GLY A 18 8.99 11.36 -29.93
N GLY A 19 7.74 11.72 -29.62
CA GLY A 19 6.73 12.14 -30.59
C GLY A 19 5.76 11.06 -31.05
N GLU A 20 5.86 9.85 -30.51
CA GLU A 20 4.90 8.79 -30.79
C GLU A 20 3.58 9.03 -30.07
N LYS A 21 2.48 8.71 -30.75
CA LYS A 21 1.15 8.80 -30.15
C LYS A 21 0.94 7.62 -29.20
N ILE A 22 1.08 7.88 -27.91
CA ILE A 22 0.80 6.92 -26.84
C ILE A 22 -0.63 7.10 -26.33
N ILE A 23 -1.40 6.02 -26.32
CA ILE A 23 -2.75 5.98 -25.75
C ILE A 23 -2.73 4.97 -24.60
N ALA A 24 -3.03 5.45 -23.39
CA ALA A 24 -3.10 4.62 -22.20
C ALA A 24 -4.51 4.68 -21.59
N GLU A 25 -5.07 3.53 -21.27
CA GLU A 25 -6.38 3.41 -20.65
C GLU A 25 -6.30 2.47 -19.45
N LEU A 26 -6.73 2.94 -18.28
CA LEU A 26 -6.73 2.19 -17.04
C LEU A 26 -8.17 2.04 -16.55
N ARG A 27 -8.62 0.79 -16.40
CA ARG A 27 -9.98 0.47 -15.97
C ARG A 27 -10.01 -0.47 -14.78
N TYR A 28 -10.99 -0.30 -13.89
CA TYR A 28 -11.32 -1.31 -12.88
C TYR A 28 -11.90 -2.57 -13.56
N ARG A 29 -11.57 -3.74 -13.01
CA ARG A 29 -12.09 -5.05 -13.45
C ARG A 29 -13.27 -5.54 -12.62
N ASP A 30 -14.00 -4.61 -12.01
CA ASP A 30 -15.27 -4.88 -11.35
C ASP A 30 -16.43 -4.72 -12.34
N THR A 31 -17.67 -4.79 -11.84
CA THR A 31 -18.88 -4.58 -12.63
C THR A 31 -19.05 -3.15 -13.13
N SER A 32 -18.40 -2.18 -12.48
CA SER A 32 -18.50 -0.76 -12.86
C SER A 32 -17.66 -0.44 -14.10
N GLN A 33 -16.59 -1.22 -14.35
CA GLN A 33 -15.63 -0.99 -15.45
C GLN A 33 -15.12 0.45 -15.51
N ARG A 34 -15.08 1.12 -14.34
CA ARG A 34 -14.81 2.54 -14.24
C ARG A 34 -13.39 2.88 -14.69
N LEU A 35 -13.26 3.99 -15.41
CA LEU A 35 -11.99 4.50 -15.90
C LEU A 35 -11.27 5.31 -14.84
N VAL A 36 -9.95 5.12 -14.76
CA VAL A 36 -9.04 5.93 -13.95
C VAL A 36 -8.29 6.88 -14.88
N PRO A 37 -8.33 8.20 -14.63
CA PRO A 37 -7.57 9.16 -15.42
C PRO A 37 -6.06 8.84 -15.40
N ILE A 38 -5.44 8.88 -16.57
CA ILE A 38 -3.98 8.76 -16.76
C ILE A 38 -3.47 10.01 -17.43
N SER A 39 -2.36 10.54 -16.92
CA SER A 39 -1.55 11.54 -17.63
C SER A 39 -0.38 10.85 -18.31
N VAL A 40 -0.13 11.16 -19.58
CA VAL A 40 1.02 10.66 -20.34
C VAL A 40 1.91 11.85 -20.67
N ASN A 41 3.16 11.80 -20.24
CA ASN A 41 4.18 12.78 -20.54
C ASN A 41 5.23 12.15 -21.46
N ASP A 42 5.59 12.83 -22.54
CA ASP A 42 6.74 12.46 -23.37
C ASP A 42 7.97 13.15 -22.77
N GLU A 43 8.94 12.36 -22.32
CA GLU A 43 10.19 12.86 -21.74
C GLU A 43 11.23 13.24 -22.82
N GLY A 44 10.92 12.98 -24.09
CA GLY A 44 11.91 12.97 -25.15
C GLY A 44 12.74 11.68 -25.13
N GLU A 45 13.58 11.51 -26.15
CA GLU A 45 14.50 10.35 -26.23
C GLU A 45 13.81 8.97 -26.17
N GLY A 46 12.57 8.88 -26.70
CA GLY A 46 11.82 7.62 -26.82
C GLY A 46 11.25 7.08 -25.50
N SER A 47 11.26 7.88 -24.43
CA SER A 47 10.70 7.54 -23.12
C SER A 47 9.43 8.32 -22.81
N TYR A 48 8.44 7.64 -22.24
CA TYR A 48 7.14 8.22 -21.87
C TYR A 48 6.80 7.86 -20.43
N THR A 49 6.44 8.86 -19.64
CA THR A 49 6.00 8.69 -18.24
C THR A 49 4.48 8.69 -18.18
N MET A 50 3.90 7.61 -17.65
CA MET A 50 2.46 7.52 -17.39
C MET A 50 2.19 7.62 -15.89
N SER A 51 1.34 8.56 -15.49
CA SER A 51 1.02 8.84 -14.08
C SER A 51 -0.47 8.71 -13.82
N PHE A 52 -0.83 7.97 -12.78
CA PHE A 52 -2.22 7.73 -12.38
C PHE A 52 -2.38 7.53 -10.86
N THR A 53 -3.58 7.84 -10.36
CA THR A 53 -3.97 7.69 -8.95
C THR A 53 -5.33 7.01 -8.88
N PRO A 54 -5.36 5.68 -8.64
CA PRO A 54 -6.61 4.96 -8.37
C PRO A 54 -7.23 5.49 -7.08
N ASP A 55 -8.54 5.61 -7.04
CA ASP A 55 -9.30 6.16 -5.90
C ASP A 55 -9.87 5.09 -4.98
N SER A 56 -9.95 3.84 -5.45
CA SER A 56 -10.33 2.67 -4.64
C SER A 56 -9.37 1.49 -4.84
N PRO A 57 -9.20 0.62 -3.83
CA PRO A 57 -8.52 -0.66 -4.02
C PRO A 57 -9.29 -1.54 -5.01
N GLY A 58 -8.57 -2.42 -5.70
CA GLY A 58 -9.16 -3.35 -6.66
C GLY A 58 -8.17 -3.85 -7.70
N ASN A 59 -8.66 -4.72 -8.58
CA ASN A 59 -7.91 -5.17 -9.74
C ASN A 59 -8.23 -4.27 -10.93
N LEU A 60 -7.21 -3.71 -11.57
CA LEU A 60 -7.32 -2.85 -12.74
C LEU A 60 -6.60 -3.48 -13.94
N SER A 61 -6.96 -3.02 -15.14
CA SER A 61 -6.37 -3.42 -16.41
C SER A 61 -5.82 -2.17 -17.10
N LEU A 62 -4.52 -2.14 -17.37
CA LEU A 62 -3.83 -1.06 -18.09
C LEU A 62 -3.62 -1.48 -19.54
N SER A 63 -4.37 -0.88 -20.45
CA SER A 63 -4.18 -1.01 -21.89
C SER A 63 -3.24 0.09 -22.38
N VAL A 64 -2.19 -0.27 -23.10
CA VAL A 64 -1.24 0.69 -23.69
C VAL A 64 -1.15 0.42 -25.18
N LEU A 65 -1.34 1.48 -25.96
CA LEU A 65 -1.24 1.47 -27.41
C LEU A 65 -0.21 2.50 -27.87
N VAL A 66 0.64 2.10 -28.81
CA VAL A 66 1.57 2.96 -29.54
C VAL A 66 1.09 2.99 -30.99
N GLN A 67 0.92 4.16 -31.58
CA GLN A 67 0.40 4.29 -32.96
C GLN A 67 -0.93 3.54 -33.20
N ASN A 68 -1.82 3.53 -32.20
CA ASN A 68 -3.08 2.77 -32.18
C ASN A 68 -2.94 1.23 -32.19
N GLU A 69 -1.75 0.68 -31.96
CA GLU A 69 -1.53 -0.77 -31.82
C GLU A 69 -1.13 -1.14 -30.39
N HIS A 70 -1.60 -2.29 -29.91
CA HIS A 70 -1.24 -2.77 -28.57
C HIS A 70 0.24 -3.15 -28.48
N ILE A 71 0.91 -2.65 -27.45
CA ILE A 71 2.27 -3.07 -27.15
C ILE A 71 2.30 -4.50 -26.58
N GLN A 72 3.48 -5.12 -26.63
CA GLN A 72 3.69 -6.46 -26.11
C GLN A 72 3.29 -6.56 -24.62
N GLY A 73 2.34 -7.44 -24.31
CA GLY A 73 1.87 -7.68 -22.95
C GLY A 73 0.72 -6.77 -22.51
N SER A 74 0.31 -5.81 -23.34
CA SER A 74 -0.95 -5.10 -23.13
C SER A 74 -2.14 -6.04 -23.38
N PRO A 75 -3.19 -6.02 -22.52
CA PRO A 75 -3.30 -5.20 -21.31
C PRO A 75 -2.59 -5.81 -20.09
N TYR A 76 -1.97 -4.94 -19.27
CA TYR A 76 -1.28 -5.32 -18.04
C TYR A 76 -2.23 -5.40 -16.85
N LYS A 77 -1.97 -6.34 -15.95
CA LYS A 77 -2.70 -6.49 -14.69
C LYS A 77 -2.11 -5.57 -13.62
N VAL A 78 -2.91 -4.64 -13.10
CA VAL A 78 -2.52 -3.76 -11.98
C VAL A 78 -3.39 -4.10 -10.77
N ASN A 79 -2.78 -4.37 -9.62
CA ASN A 79 -3.52 -4.65 -8.38
C ASN A 79 -3.28 -3.51 -7.39
N VAL A 80 -4.34 -2.88 -6.94
CA VAL A 80 -4.30 -1.75 -6.01
C VAL A 80 -4.84 -2.24 -4.67
N PHE A 81 -4.02 -2.11 -3.63
CA PHE A 81 -4.39 -2.46 -2.26
C PHE A 81 -4.35 -1.20 -1.41
N THR A 82 -5.25 -1.12 -0.42
CA THR A 82 -5.13 -0.10 0.63
C THR A 82 -4.08 -0.55 1.61
N PHE A 83 -2.92 0.10 1.62
CA PHE A 83 -1.98 -0.08 2.71
C PHE A 83 -2.60 0.52 3.98
N GLN A 84 -2.93 -0.32 4.95
CA GLN A 84 -3.40 0.15 6.26
C GLN A 84 -2.20 0.36 7.18
N PRO A 85 -1.76 1.61 7.40
CA PRO A 85 -0.67 1.86 8.33
C PRO A 85 -1.12 1.51 9.75
N HIS A 86 -0.18 1.03 10.55
CA HIS A 86 -0.42 0.88 11.96
C HIS A 86 -0.48 2.25 12.65
N SER A 87 -1.58 2.53 13.35
CA SER A 87 -1.71 3.73 14.20
C SER A 87 -1.11 3.56 15.60
N GLY A 88 -0.71 2.33 15.94
CA GLY A 88 -0.09 2.02 17.23
C GLY A 88 1.44 2.02 17.13
N VAL A 89 2.11 1.80 18.25
CA VAL A 89 3.56 1.55 18.31
C VAL A 89 3.84 0.04 18.28
N PHE A 90 4.88 -0.37 17.54
CA PHE A 90 5.39 -1.75 17.52
C PHE A 90 6.35 -1.96 18.69
N HIS A 91 5.89 -2.64 19.75
CA HIS A 91 6.69 -2.78 20.97
C HIS A 91 6.44 -4.11 21.68
N CYS A 92 7.39 -4.48 22.55
CA CYS A 92 7.18 -5.53 23.53
C CYS A 92 6.72 -4.86 24.83
N CYS A 93 5.72 -5.43 25.51
CA CYS A 93 5.06 -4.78 26.64
C CYS A 93 6.04 -4.17 27.67
N THR A 94 5.89 -2.87 27.92
CA THR A 94 6.77 -1.97 28.70
C THR A 94 6.93 -2.35 30.18
N PHE A 95 6.22 -3.37 30.65
CA PHE A 95 6.26 -3.74 32.07
C PHE A 95 7.55 -4.43 32.51
N CYS A 96 8.30 -5.05 31.59
CA CYS A 96 9.61 -5.64 31.91
C CYS A 96 10.75 -4.60 32.00
N SER A 97 10.64 -3.44 31.33
CA SER A 97 11.64 -2.35 31.45
C SER A 97 11.41 -1.46 32.68
N SER A 98 10.21 -1.48 33.26
CA SER A 98 9.84 -0.66 34.43
C SER A 98 10.23 -1.24 35.80
N GLY A 99 10.86 -2.42 35.83
CA GLY A 99 11.18 -3.13 37.08
C GLY A 99 9.96 -3.51 37.94
N GLY A 100 8.76 -3.53 37.36
CA GLY A 100 7.52 -3.86 38.07
C GLY A 100 6.78 -2.67 38.69
N SER A 101 7.03 -1.45 38.20
CA SER A 101 6.27 -0.27 38.62
C SER A 101 4.81 -0.34 38.15
N LYS A 102 3.89 -0.32 39.12
CA LYS A 102 2.43 -0.42 38.91
C LYS A 102 1.80 0.82 38.24
N ASN A 103 2.55 1.91 38.15
CA ASN A 103 2.09 3.22 37.66
C ASN A 103 2.53 3.51 36.22
N VAL A 104 3.22 2.57 35.55
CA VAL A 104 3.70 2.79 34.19
C VAL A 104 2.56 2.55 33.20
N ILE A 105 2.24 3.61 32.47
CA ILE A 105 1.34 3.58 31.33
C ILE A 105 2.17 3.12 30.13
N CYS A 106 1.63 2.18 29.35
CA CYS A 106 2.28 1.76 28.12
C CYS A 106 2.48 2.98 27.19
N GLY A 107 3.49 2.96 26.30
CA GLY A 107 3.65 4.01 25.28
C GLY A 107 2.41 4.21 24.39
N CYS A 108 1.51 3.22 24.34
CA CYS A 108 0.20 3.32 23.67
C CYS A 108 -0.95 3.86 24.56
N GLY A 109 -0.69 4.27 25.80
CA GLY A 109 -1.71 4.72 26.76
C GLY A 109 -2.45 3.60 27.53
N GLY A 110 -2.21 2.33 27.18
CA GLY A 110 -2.91 1.18 27.76
C GLY A 110 -2.60 0.93 29.25
N LYS A 111 -3.64 0.57 30.03
CA LYS A 111 -3.57 0.12 31.43
C LYS A 111 -4.03 -1.33 31.55
N MET A 112 -3.41 -2.12 32.43
CA MET A 112 -3.83 -3.50 32.70
C MET A 112 -5.10 -3.53 33.56
N PRO A 113 -6.23 -4.11 33.10
CA PRO A 113 -7.40 -4.31 33.94
C PRO A 113 -7.07 -5.30 35.08
N GLY A 114 -7.44 -4.96 36.31
CA GLY A 114 -7.16 -5.80 37.50
C GLY A 114 -5.80 -5.57 38.17
N GLY A 115 -5.02 -4.57 37.73
CA GLY A 115 -3.75 -4.18 38.36
C GLY A 115 -2.53 -5.00 37.92
N TYR A 116 -1.33 -4.51 38.23
CA TYR A 116 -0.06 -5.14 37.86
C TYR A 116 0.16 -6.46 38.63
N LYS A 117 0.18 -7.59 37.91
CA LYS A 117 0.46 -8.93 38.44
C LYS A 117 1.77 -9.55 37.88
N GLY A 118 2.64 -8.77 37.22
CA GLY A 118 3.92 -9.23 36.67
C GLY A 118 4.21 -8.75 35.24
N CYS A 119 5.33 -9.18 34.63
CA CYS A 119 5.62 -8.91 33.22
C CYS A 119 4.51 -9.51 32.34
N GLY A 120 3.84 -8.66 31.55
CA GLY A 120 2.71 -9.02 30.71
C GLY A 120 3.12 -9.86 29.51
N HIS A 121 3.34 -11.16 29.71
CA HIS A 121 3.42 -12.15 28.63
C HIS A 121 2.41 -13.30 28.78
N GLY A 122 1.57 -13.30 29.83
CA GLY A 122 0.77 -14.46 30.23
C GLY A 122 -0.73 -14.24 30.41
N HIS A 123 -1.29 -13.12 29.93
CA HIS A 123 -2.75 -12.96 29.91
C HIS A 123 -3.33 -13.46 28.60
N VAL A 124 -4.57 -13.96 28.66
CA VAL A 124 -5.33 -14.36 27.48
C VAL A 124 -5.41 -13.17 26.50
N GLY A 125 -5.04 -13.41 25.24
CA GLY A 125 -5.00 -12.38 24.18
C GLY A 125 -3.64 -11.70 23.95
N HIS A 126 -2.62 -11.95 24.77
CA HIS A 126 -1.27 -11.44 24.52
C HIS A 126 -0.47 -12.35 23.58
N PRO A 127 0.19 -11.85 22.51
CA PRO A 127 0.88 -12.68 21.53
C PRO A 127 2.23 -13.26 22.00
N GLY A 128 2.66 -12.93 23.21
CA GLY A 128 3.92 -13.43 23.82
C GLY A 128 5.19 -12.80 23.23
N ARG A 129 5.08 -11.95 22.21
CA ARG A 129 6.18 -11.30 21.49
C ARG A 129 5.85 -9.84 21.15
N ARG A 130 6.83 -9.14 20.56
CA ARG A 130 6.66 -7.78 20.04
C ARG A 130 5.47 -7.74 19.07
N HIS A 131 4.60 -6.75 19.23
CA HIS A 131 3.41 -6.61 18.41
C HIS A 131 2.99 -5.15 18.29
N TRP A 132 2.13 -4.88 17.31
CA TRP A 132 1.51 -3.58 17.12
C TRP A 132 0.39 -3.36 18.13
N SER A 133 0.47 -2.28 18.91
CA SER A 133 -0.55 -1.93 19.91
C SER A 133 -1.93 -1.60 19.33
N CYS A 134 -2.04 -1.29 18.03
CA CYS A 134 -3.32 -1.01 17.40
C CYS A 134 -4.15 -2.25 17.04
N CYS A 135 -3.50 -3.37 16.69
CA CYS A 135 -4.19 -4.54 16.13
C CYS A 135 -3.63 -5.89 16.59
N GLY A 136 -2.56 -5.91 17.39
CA GLY A 136 -1.93 -7.14 17.87
C GLY A 136 -1.06 -7.86 16.83
N ASN A 137 -0.89 -7.32 15.61
CA ASN A 137 -0.08 -7.97 14.59
C ASN A 137 1.40 -8.05 15.04
N VAL A 138 1.99 -9.24 14.92
CA VAL A 138 3.36 -9.54 15.37
C VAL A 138 4.42 -9.28 14.30
N LEU A 139 4.00 -9.03 13.05
CA LEU A 139 4.89 -8.73 11.94
C LEU A 139 5.09 -7.21 11.86
N GLN A 140 6.33 -6.75 12.06
CA GLN A 140 6.66 -5.32 12.07
C GLN A 140 6.33 -4.63 10.74
N ASN A 141 6.64 -5.27 9.61
CA ASN A 141 6.51 -4.68 8.28
C ASN A 141 5.23 -5.13 7.57
N SER A 142 4.15 -5.34 8.33
CA SER A 142 2.87 -5.80 7.80
C SER A 142 1.84 -4.68 7.75
N GLU A 143 0.71 -4.97 7.09
CA GLU A 143 -0.46 -4.12 7.14
C GLU A 143 -1.23 -4.29 8.46
N CYS A 144 -1.91 -3.23 8.86
CA CYS A 144 -2.76 -3.24 10.03
C CYS A 144 -4.02 -4.07 9.77
N ASN A 145 -4.25 -5.09 10.60
CA ASN A 145 -5.47 -5.92 10.53
C ASN A 145 -6.65 -5.32 11.33
N ARG A 146 -6.57 -4.05 11.72
CA ARG A 146 -7.65 -3.41 12.48
C ARG A 146 -8.78 -3.07 11.50
N PRO A 147 -10.02 -3.56 11.70
CA PRO A 147 -11.13 -3.19 10.82
C PRO A 147 -11.29 -1.66 10.82
N ILE A 148 -11.41 -1.07 9.63
CA ILE A 148 -11.66 0.37 9.45
C ILE A 148 -13.08 0.64 9.94
N VAL A 149 -13.21 1.13 11.18
CA VAL A 149 -14.48 1.66 11.68
C VAL A 149 -14.51 3.13 11.27
N TYR A 150 -15.27 3.45 10.22
CA TYR A 150 -15.58 4.84 9.91
C TYR A 150 -16.44 5.41 11.05
N GLN A 151 -15.84 6.21 11.94
CA GLN A 151 -16.60 7.01 12.90
C GLN A 151 -17.05 8.29 12.20
N PHE A 152 -18.33 8.31 11.78
CA PHE A 152 -18.99 9.55 11.41
C PHE A 152 -19.51 10.21 12.69
N SER A 153 -19.02 11.41 13.00
CA SER A 153 -19.68 12.30 13.95
C SER A 153 -20.55 13.26 13.14
N LEU A 154 -21.81 13.42 13.55
CA LEU A 154 -22.72 14.46 13.06
C LEU A 154 -22.37 15.80 13.72
#